data_AF-A0A379GEC9-F1
#
_entry.id   AF-A0A379GEC9-F1
#
_cell.length_a   1.000
_cell.length_b   1.000
_cell.length_c   1.000
_cell.angle_alpha   90.00
_cell.angle_beta   90.00
_cell.angle_gamma   90.00
#
_symmetry.space_group_name_H-M   'P 1'
#
loop_
_entity.id
_entity.type
_entity.pdbx_description
1 polymer ?
#
loop_
_entity_poly.entity_id
_entity_poly.type
_entity_poly.pdbx_seq_one_letter_code
_entity_poly.pdbx_strand_id
1 'polypeptide(L)' 'MLKELEATGIRKILQIELAVKPDSDQLGMTASGMIVINPPWKLASQMASILPWLHKTLVPEGTGHTLVEWVVPE' A
#
# COMPACT_ATOMS: atom_id res chain seq x y z
N MET A 1 -8.69 3.58 11.09
CA MET A 1 -7.83 2.40 10.81
C MET A 1 -6.33 2.65 11.04
N LEU A 2 -5.57 3.31 10.15
CA LEU A 2 -4.10 3.44 10.33
C LEU A 2 -3.72 4.10 11.67
N LYS A 3 -4.37 5.21 12.01
CA LYS A 3 -4.22 5.88 13.32
C LYS A 3 -4.52 4.96 14.51
N GLU A 4 -5.47 4.03 14.38
CA GLU A 4 -5.82 3.08 15.44
C GLU A 4 -4.76 1.98 15.55
N LEU A 5 -4.21 1.52 14.42
CA LEU A 5 -3.07 0.60 14.40
C LEU A 5 -1.82 1.22 15.03
N GLU A 6 -1.51 2.49 14.71
CA GLU A 6 -0.43 3.25 15.35
C GLU A 6 -0.65 3.36 16.86
N ALA A 7 -1.88 3.65 17.29
CA ALA A 7 -2.22 3.78 18.70
C ALA A 7 -2.07 2.47 19.50
N THR A 8 -2.01 1.30 18.85
CA THR A 8 -1.73 0.02 19.54
C THR A 8 -0.31 -0.08 20.11
N GLY A 9 0.62 0.75 19.64
CA GLY A 9 2.04 0.68 20.00
C GLY A 9 2.83 -0.42 19.29
N ILE A 10 2.21 -1.19 18.39
CA ILE A 10 2.91 -2.18 17.56
C ILE A 10 3.90 -1.47 16.62
N ARG A 11 5.15 -1.95 16.59
CA ARG A 11 6.22 -1.44 15.72
C ARG A 11 6.31 -2.22 14.41
N LYS A 12 7.11 -1.73 13.46
CA LYS A 12 7.42 -2.41 12.19
C LYS A 12 6.16 -2.71 11.38
N ILE A 13 5.37 -1.67 11.11
CA ILE A 13 4.15 -1.76 10.31
C ILE A 13 4.43 -1.16 8.94
N LEU A 14 4.35 -2.00 7.90
CA LEU A 14 4.50 -1.60 6.50
C LEU A 14 3.13 -1.59 5.82
N GLN A 15 2.81 -0.51 5.13
CA GLN A 15 1.66 -0.38 4.24
C GLN A 15 2.12 -0.54 2.80
N ILE A 16 1.37 -1.35 2.05
CA ILE A 16 1.54 -1.54 0.62
C ILE A 16 0.18 -1.33 -0.03
N GLU A 17 0.08 -0.49 -1.04
CA GLU A 17 -1.19 -0.17 -1.69
C GLU A 17 -1.05 -0.12 -3.21
N LEU A 18 -2.11 -0.55 -3.91
CA LEU A 18 -2.29 -0.36 -5.34
C LEU A 18 -3.71 0.16 -5.57
N ALA A 19 -3.79 1.40 -6.05
CA ALA A 19 -5.01 2.05 -6.46
C ALA A 19 -5.13 2.03 -7.99
N VAL A 20 -6.25 1.54 -8.51
CA VAL A 20 -6.52 1.54 -9.96
C VAL A 20 -7.18 2.84 -10.42
N LYS A 21 -7.79 3.56 -9.48
CA LYS A 21 -8.45 4.86 -9.69
C LYS A 21 -8.16 5.78 -8.49
N PRO A 22 -8.26 7.11 -8.67
CA PRO A 22 -8.26 8.04 -7.55
C PRO A 22 -9.43 7.76 -6.61
N ASP A 23 -9.29 8.20 -5.35
CA ASP A 23 -10.35 8.10 -4.36
C ASP A 23 -11.60 8.86 -4.81
N SER A 24 -12.75 8.29 -4.47
CA SER A 24 -14.05 8.83 -4.84
C SER A 24 -15.09 8.46 -3.78
N ASP A 25 -16.04 9.35 -3.55
CA ASP A 25 -17.21 9.10 -2.70
C ASP A 25 -18.29 8.25 -3.41
N GLN A 26 -18.04 7.85 -4.66
CA GLN A 26 -18.94 6.98 -5.42
C GLN A 26 -18.84 5.52 -4.96
N LEU A 27 -19.89 4.75 -5.26
CA LEU A 27 -19.92 3.32 -4.97
C LEU A 27 -18.83 2.56 -5.76
N GLY A 28 -18.02 1.78 -5.05
CA GLY A 28 -17.00 0.92 -5.64
C GLY A 28 -15.69 0.93 -4.84
N MET A 29 -14.80 -0.02 -5.13
CA MET A 29 -13.46 -0.07 -4.54
C MET A 29 -12.44 0.46 -5.55
N THR A 30 -11.78 1.58 -5.24
CA THR A 30 -10.79 2.25 -6.09
C THR A 30 -9.36 1.76 -5.85
N ALA A 31 -9.10 1.24 -4.66
CA ALA A 31 -7.80 0.75 -4.22
C ALA A 31 -7.93 -0.43 -3.27
N SER A 32 -6.85 -1.20 -3.15
CA SER A 32 -6.70 -2.19 -2.10
C SER A 32 -5.24 -2.24 -1.65
N GLY A 33 -5.03 -2.71 -0.41
CA GLY A 33 -3.70 -2.73 0.17
C GLY A 33 -3.51 -3.86 1.19
N MET A 34 -2.26 -4.02 1.58
CA MET A 34 -1.81 -4.94 2.62
C MET A 34 -1.13 -4.14 3.73
N ILE A 35 -1.50 -4.45 4.97
CA ILE A 35 -0.75 -4.03 6.16
C ILE A 35 0.02 -5.24 6.66
N VAL A 36 1.34 -5.12 6.74
CA VAL A 36 2.23 -6.21 7.16
C VAL A 36 2.98 -5.78 8.42
N ILE A 37 2.71 -6.48 9.52
CA ILE A 37 3.42 -6.32 10.79
C ILE A 37 4.62 -7.26 10.80
N ASN A 38 5.78 -6.76 11.21
CA ASN A 38 7.05 -7.49 11.17
C ASN A 38 7.37 -8.07 9.78
N PRO A 39 7.36 -7.22 8.72
CA PRO A 39 7.64 -7.68 7.38
C PRO A 39 9.08 -8.25 7.27
N PRO A 40 9.29 -9.28 6.43
CA PRO A 40 10.65 -9.69 6.05
C PRO A 40 11.43 -8.51 5.46
N TRP A 41 12.74 -8.45 5.75
CA TRP A 41 13.59 -7.29 5.42
C TRP A 41 13.63 -6.90 3.94
N LYS A 42 13.37 -7.84 3.02
CA LYS A 42 13.32 -7.57 1.56
C LYS A 42 11.97 -7.07 1.07
N LEU A 43 10.90 -7.22 1.86
CA LEU A 43 9.55 -7.04 1.34
C LEU A 43 9.33 -5.62 0.81
N ALA A 44 9.73 -4.59 1.56
CA ALA A 44 9.57 -3.20 1.14
C ALA A 44 10.29 -2.90 -0.20
N SER A 45 11.55 -3.34 -0.35
CA SER A 45 12.32 -3.11 -1.58
C SER A 45 11.82 -3.94 -2.77
N GLN A 46 11.34 -5.17 -2.51
CA GLN A 46 10.69 -6.00 -3.53
C GLN A 46 9.40 -5.35 -4.02
N MET A 47 8.53 -4.90 -3.11
CA MET A 47 7.28 -4.23 -3.48
C MET A 47 7.53 -2.92 -4.23
N ALA A 48 8.47 -2.09 -3.77
CA ALA A 48 8.86 -0.86 -4.47
C ALA A 48 9.36 -1.12 -5.90
N SER A 49 9.98 -2.28 -6.14
CA SER A 49 10.48 -2.66 -7.47
C SER A 49 9.38 -3.23 -8.38
N ILE A 50 8.44 -4.02 -7.85
CA ILE A 50 7.44 -4.72 -8.67
C ILE A 50 6.15 -3.92 -8.89
N LEU A 51 5.75 -3.07 -7.95
CA LEU A 51 4.48 -2.34 -8.01
C LEU A 51 4.36 -1.43 -9.24
N PRO A 52 5.40 -0.70 -9.70
CA PRO A 52 5.29 0.08 -10.92
C PRO A 52 4.94 -0.78 -12.16
N TRP A 53 5.53 -1.97 -12.25
CA TRP A 53 5.22 -2.90 -13.34
C TRP A 53 3.81 -3.49 -13.20
N LEU A 54 3.40 -3.87 -11.99
CA LEU A 54 2.05 -4.35 -11.72
C LEU A 54 1.01 -3.28 -12.07
N HIS A 55 1.20 -2.04 -11.63
CA HIS A 55 0.30 -0.93 -11.91
C HIS A 55 0.18 -0.68 -13.41
N LYS A 56 1.30 -0.62 -14.14
CA LYS A 56 1.28 -0.48 -15.60
C LYS A 56 0.52 -1.61 -16.31
N THR A 57 0.59 -2.82 -15.76
CA THR A 57 -0.03 -4.01 -16.37
C THR A 57 -1.53 -4.10 -16.03
N LEU A 58 -1.90 -3.76 -14.80
CA LEU A 58 -3.27 -3.86 -14.29
C LEU A 58 -4.11 -2.61 -14.56
N VAL A 59 -3.46 -1.46 -14.80
CA VAL A 59 -4.09 -0.15 -15.01
C VAL A 59 -3.54 0.49 -16.29
N PRO A 60 -4.02 0.06 -17.48
CA PRO A 60 -3.54 0.57 -18.76
C PRO A 60 -3.67 2.08 -18.91
N GLU A 61 -4.70 2.68 -18.28
CA GLU A 61 -4.96 4.12 -18.30
C GLU A 61 -3.96 4.91 -17.43
N GLY A 62 -3.19 4.25 -16.58
CA GLY A 62 -2.21 4.88 -15.69
C GLY A 62 -2.81 5.74 -14.59
N THR A 63 -4.12 5.61 -14.32
CA THR A 63 -4.82 6.29 -13.22
C THR A 63 -4.50 5.64 -11.87
N GLY A 64 -4.83 6.32 -10.77
CA GLY A 64 -4.55 5.78 -9.44
C GLY A 64 -3.08 5.91 -9.06
N HIS A 65 -2.59 5.01 -8.22
CA HIS A 65 -1.24 5.08 -7.67
C HIS A 65 -0.77 3.75 -7.06
N THR A 66 0.50 3.71 -6.67
CA THR A 66 1.06 2.65 -5.81
C THR A 66 1.77 3.26 -4.62
N LEU A 67 1.69 2.62 -3.46
CA LEU A 67 2.28 3.09 -2.21
C LEU A 67 3.10 1.96 -1.56
N VAL A 68 4.27 2.30 -1.03
CA VAL A 68 5.02 1.45 -0.09
C VAL A 68 5.59 2.36 0.99
N GLU A 69 4.98 2.35 2.17
CA GLU A 69 5.31 3.27 3.26
C GLU A 69 5.34 2.57 4.62
N TRP A 70 6.24 3.03 5.49
CA TRP A 70 6.29 2.60 6.88
C TRP A 70 5.30 3.44 7.69
N VAL A 71 4.24 2.80 8.18
CA VAL A 71 3.25 3.43 9.06
C VAL A 71 3.84 3.63 10.45
N VAL A 72 4.50 2.59 10.97
CA VAL A 72 5.28 2.69 12.21
C VAL A 72 6.68 2.11 11.93
N PRO A 73 7.73 2.94 11.95
CA PRO A 73 9.10 2.49 11.74
C PRO A 73 9.62 1.68 12.94
N GLU A 74 10.90 1.27 12.89
CA GLU A 74 11.59 0.59 14.00
C GLU A 74 11.51 1.34 15.32
#